data_AF-A0A3D6C3G4-F1
#
_entry.id   AF-A0A3D6C3G4-F1
#
_cell.length_a   1.000
_cell.length_b   1.000
_cell.length_c   1.000
_cell.angle_alpha   90.00
_cell.angle_beta   90.00
_cell.angle_gamma   90.00
#
_symmetry.space_group_name_H-M   'P 1'
#
loop_
_entity.id
_entity.type
_entity.pdbx_description
1 polymer ?
#
loop_
_entity_poly.entity_id
_entity_poly.type
_entity_poly.pdbx_seq_one_letter_code
_entity_poly.pdbx_strand_id
1 'polypeptide(L)'
;PYFNGGGRINPMLSDLIDETGIMVYYINPMDDVAKAGQIIGDRGISSGVINDIPLIDWTREDIYKEVRRIMDAGAADGRFIFGTLVMPYLIPEENIHHLFDAARENGAYT
;
A
#
# COMPACT_ATOMS: atom_id res chain seq x y z
N PRO A 1 -2.86 -23.14 7.38
CA PRO A 1 -3.69 -21.92 7.31
C PRO A 1 -2.77 -20.70 7.28
N TYR A 2 -2.85 -19.88 6.24
CA TYR A 2 -2.05 -18.66 6.11
C TYR A 2 -2.77 -17.51 6.80
N PHE A 3 -2.18 -16.95 7.86
CA PHE A 3 -2.65 -15.73 8.51
C PHE A 3 -1.48 -14.76 8.65
N ASN A 4 -1.61 -13.59 8.04
CA ASN A 4 -0.64 -12.52 8.12
C ASN A 4 -1.38 -11.23 8.51
N GLY A 5 -1.47 -10.98 9.82
CA GLY A 5 -2.20 -9.85 10.42
C GLY A 5 -1.48 -8.51 10.25
N GLY A 6 -1.03 -8.20 9.04
CA GLY A 6 -0.22 -7.01 8.76
C GLY A 6 1.24 -7.17 9.20
N GLY A 7 1.80 -8.37 9.17
CA GLY A 7 3.25 -8.58 9.21
C GLY A 7 3.87 -8.35 7.82
N ARG A 8 5.21 -8.38 7.75
CA ARG A 8 5.89 -8.36 6.46
C ARG A 8 5.51 -9.59 5.64
N ILE A 9 5.22 -9.39 4.37
CA ILE A 9 4.73 -10.41 3.45
C ILE A 9 5.68 -10.67 2.28
N ASN A 10 6.55 -9.71 1.91
CA ASN A 10 7.47 -9.87 0.77
C ASN A 10 8.23 -11.22 0.75
N PRO A 11 8.79 -11.72 1.88
CA PRO A 11 9.47 -13.01 1.91
C PRO A 11 8.60 -14.24 1.63
N MET A 12 7.27 -14.10 1.78
CA MET A 12 6.29 -15.20 1.66
C MET A 12 5.49 -15.13 0.36
N LEU A 13 5.61 -14.05 -0.43
CA LEU A 13 4.76 -13.82 -1.59
C LEU A 13 4.84 -14.97 -2.62
N SER A 14 6.03 -15.48 -2.91
CA SER A 14 6.16 -16.57 -3.90
C SER A 14 5.42 -17.82 -3.45
N ASP A 15 5.64 -18.26 -2.20
CA ASP A 15 5.00 -19.45 -1.65
C ASP A 15 3.48 -19.28 -1.59
N LEU A 16 2.99 -18.09 -1.22
CA LEU A 16 1.55 -17.80 -1.20
C LEU A 16 0.92 -17.88 -2.59
N ILE A 17 1.58 -17.31 -3.61
CA ILE A 17 1.11 -17.36 -5.00
C ILE A 17 1.01 -18.83 -5.44
N ASP A 18 2.10 -19.59 -5.24
CA ASP A 18 2.24 -20.95 -5.75
C ASP A 18 1.30 -21.94 -5.03
N GLU A 19 1.04 -21.74 -3.74
CA GLU A 19 0.24 -22.68 -2.94
C GLU A 19 -1.25 -22.34 -2.86
N THR A 20 -1.63 -21.06 -2.98
CA THR A 20 -3.01 -20.62 -2.71
C THR A 20 -3.74 -20.07 -3.93
N GLY A 21 -3.01 -19.57 -4.93
CA GLY A 21 -3.61 -18.90 -6.09
C GLY A 21 -4.37 -17.61 -5.77
N ILE A 22 -4.09 -16.98 -4.62
CA ILE A 22 -4.63 -15.64 -4.30
C ILE A 22 -4.06 -14.62 -5.28
N MET A 23 -4.83 -13.57 -5.59
CA MET A 23 -4.48 -12.61 -6.65
C MET A 23 -4.32 -11.17 -6.14
N VAL A 24 -4.58 -10.91 -4.86
CA VAL A 24 -4.50 -9.55 -4.28
C VAL A 24 -3.73 -9.63 -2.97
N TYR A 25 -2.67 -8.82 -2.88
CA TYR A 25 -1.71 -8.87 -1.79
C TYR A 25 -1.61 -7.52 -1.10
N TYR A 26 -2.02 -7.46 0.16
CA TYR A 26 -1.80 -6.28 1.01
C TYR A 26 -0.34 -6.27 1.45
N ILE A 27 0.41 -5.30 0.93
CA ILE A 27 1.84 -5.15 1.19
C ILE A 27 2.00 -4.27 2.42
N ASN A 28 2.67 -4.80 3.45
CA ASN A 28 2.89 -4.08 4.69
C ASN A 28 3.61 -2.73 4.44
N PRO A 29 3.33 -1.65 5.21
CA PRO A 29 3.99 -0.36 5.01
C PRO A 29 5.52 -0.39 5.17
N MET A 30 6.03 -1.41 5.87
CA MET A 30 7.46 -1.65 6.11
C MET A 30 8.08 -2.62 5.08
N ASP A 31 7.31 -3.12 4.12
CA ASP A 31 7.80 -3.85 2.96
C ASP A 31 8.02 -2.90 1.77
N ASP A 32 8.82 -3.35 0.82
CA ASP A 32 9.05 -2.65 -0.44
C ASP A 32 7.96 -3.04 -1.46
N VAL A 33 7.12 -2.07 -1.81
CA VAL A 33 6.03 -2.22 -2.78
C VAL A 33 6.54 -2.55 -4.18
N ALA A 34 7.63 -1.92 -4.64
CA ALA A 34 8.19 -2.20 -5.95
C ALA A 34 8.74 -3.63 -6.01
N LYS A 35 9.36 -4.09 -4.91
CA LYS A 35 9.81 -5.48 -4.81
C LYS A 35 8.63 -6.46 -4.80
N ALA A 36 7.54 -6.13 -4.11
CA ALA A 36 6.33 -6.93 -4.13
C ALA A 36 5.76 -7.07 -5.54
N GLY A 37 5.64 -5.95 -6.27
CA GLY A 37 5.21 -5.95 -7.68
C GLY A 37 6.08 -6.84 -8.56
N GLN A 38 7.41 -6.80 -8.41
CA GLN A 38 8.32 -7.70 -9.13
C GLN A 38 8.09 -9.19 -8.81
N ILE A 39 7.81 -9.54 -7.56
CA ILE A 39 7.57 -10.93 -7.16
C ILE A 39 6.22 -11.40 -7.69
N ILE A 40 5.19 -10.57 -7.59
CA ILE A 40 3.83 -10.89 -8.04
C ILE A 40 3.78 -10.98 -9.56
N GLY A 41 4.32 -9.98 -10.26
CA GLY A 41 4.33 -9.90 -11.71
C GLY A 41 2.92 -9.83 -12.30
N ASP A 42 2.66 -10.64 -13.32
CA ASP A 42 1.34 -10.73 -13.96
C ASP A 42 0.35 -11.64 -13.22
N ARG A 43 0.76 -12.23 -12.10
CA ARG A 43 -0.01 -13.22 -11.33
C ARG A 43 -0.87 -12.60 -10.23
N GLY A 44 -1.01 -11.27 -10.19
CA GLY A 44 -1.82 -10.62 -9.17
C GLY A 44 -1.71 -9.10 -9.19
N ILE A 45 -2.20 -8.51 -8.11
CA ILE A 45 -2.24 -7.08 -7.84
C ILE A 45 -1.61 -6.83 -6.49
N SER A 46 -0.73 -5.84 -6.41
CA SER A 46 -0.18 -5.34 -5.15
C SER A 46 -1.06 -4.21 -4.60
N SER A 47 -1.40 -4.29 -3.32
CA SER A 47 -2.05 -3.22 -2.57
C SER A 47 -1.01 -2.57 -1.66
N GLY A 48 -0.51 -1.40 -2.04
CA GLY A 48 0.43 -0.64 -1.23
C GLY A 48 -0.33 0.12 -0.16
N VAL A 49 -0.09 -0.23 1.10
CA VAL A 49 -0.75 0.44 2.22
C VAL A 49 0.18 1.44 2.89
N ILE A 50 -0.38 2.58 3.27
CA ILE A 50 0.31 3.57 4.09
C ILE A 50 0.39 3.11 5.55
N ASN A 51 1.38 3.60 6.29
CA ASN A 51 1.36 3.44 7.74
C ASN A 51 0.33 4.40 8.32
N ASP A 52 -0.78 3.86 8.82
CA ASP A 52 -1.94 4.65 9.24
C ASP A 52 -1.74 5.35 10.59
N ILE A 53 -0.81 4.87 11.43
CA ILE A 53 -0.58 5.44 12.77
C ILE A 53 -0.02 6.88 12.68
N PRO A 54 1.02 7.18 11.87
CA PRO A 54 1.51 8.53 11.69
C PRO A 54 0.50 9.55 11.17
N LEU A 55 -0.60 9.13 10.54
CA LEU A 55 -1.66 10.05 10.09
C LEU A 55 -2.31 10.84 11.23
N ILE A 56 -2.09 10.43 12.49
CA ILE A 56 -2.53 11.18 13.67
C ILE A 56 -1.79 12.53 13.77
N ASP A 57 -0.49 12.54 13.48
CA ASP A 57 0.40 13.68 13.75
C ASP A 57 1.02 14.30 12.49
N TRP A 58 0.93 13.62 11.34
CA TRP A 58 1.54 14.11 10.11
C TRP A 58 0.93 15.41 9.61
N THR A 59 1.79 16.24 9.03
CA THR A 59 1.38 17.41 8.26
C THR A 59 0.81 16.98 6.91
N ARG A 60 0.04 17.87 6.27
CA ARG A 60 -0.43 17.67 4.90
C ARG A 60 0.72 17.32 3.94
N GLU A 61 1.86 17.99 4.07
CA GLU A 61 3.05 17.77 3.25
C GLU A 61 3.66 16.38 3.47
N ASP A 62 3.69 15.89 4.71
CA ASP A 62 4.21 14.56 5.03
C ASP A 62 3.30 13.47 4.45
N ILE A 63 1.98 13.63 4.60
CA ILE A 63 0.98 12.74 3.99
C ILE A 63 1.18 12.70 2.47
N TYR A 64 1.24 13.86 1.83
CA TYR A 64 1.40 13.93 0.38
C TYR A 64 2.69 13.24 -0.10
N LYS A 65 3.82 13.49 0.57
CA LYS A 65 5.10 12.87 0.22
C LYS A 65 5.06 11.35 0.35
N GLU A 66 4.46 10.83 1.41
CA GLU A 66 4.40 9.39 1.63
C GLU A 66 3.46 8.70 0.64
N VAL A 67 2.28 9.29 0.40
CA VAL A 67 1.35 8.80 -0.63
C VAL A 67 2.05 8.77 -1.98
N ARG A 68 2.69 9.87 -2.38
CA ARG A 68 3.43 9.93 -3.65
C ARG A 68 4.50 8.85 -3.73
N ARG A 69 5.30 8.64 -2.68
CA ARG A 69 6.34 7.60 -2.65
C ARG A 69 5.76 6.20 -2.91
N ILE A 70 4.63 5.88 -2.28
CA ILE A 70 3.96 4.58 -2.45
C ILE A 70 3.36 4.44 -3.85
N MET A 71 2.68 5.49 -4.32
CA MET A 71 2.06 5.54 -5.65
C MET A 71 3.12 5.40 -6.75
N ASP A 72 4.22 6.15 -6.69
CA ASP A 72 5.33 6.06 -7.65
C ASP A 72 5.93 4.64 -7.69
N ALA A 73 6.04 3.98 -6.53
CA ALA A 73 6.51 2.60 -6.46
C ALA A 73 5.53 1.58 -7.09
N GLY A 74 4.23 1.79 -6.89
CA GLY A 74 3.17 0.94 -7.44
C GLY A 74 2.90 1.17 -8.94
N ALA A 75 3.04 2.42 -9.41
CA ALA A 75 2.81 2.82 -10.80
C ALA A 75 3.64 2.02 -11.80
N ALA A 76 4.89 1.72 -11.43
CA ALA A 76 5.82 0.97 -12.27
C ALA A 76 5.33 -0.45 -12.63
N ASP A 77 4.47 -1.03 -11.81
CA ASP A 77 3.90 -2.37 -12.01
C ASP A 77 2.62 -2.35 -12.87
N GLY A 78 1.91 -1.21 -12.93
CA GLY A 78 0.65 -1.05 -13.66
C GLY A 78 -0.54 -1.85 -13.10
N ARG A 79 -0.32 -2.66 -12.05
CA ARG A 79 -1.30 -3.51 -11.35
C ARG A 79 -1.27 -3.24 -9.85
N PHE A 80 -1.70 -2.04 -9.51
CA PHE A 80 -1.54 -1.48 -8.18
C PHE A 80 -2.82 -0.86 -7.64
N ILE A 81 -3.07 -1.06 -6.35
CA ILE A 81 -4.09 -0.35 -5.57
C ILE A 81 -3.41 0.33 -4.40
N PHE A 82 -3.81 1.57 -4.11
CA PHE A 82 -3.40 2.25 -2.89
C PHE A 82 -4.50 2.13 -1.82
N GLY A 83 -4.09 1.97 -0.56
CA GLY A 83 -5.03 1.91 0.54
C GLY A 83 -4.38 2.07 1.90
N THR A 84 -5.13 1.64 2.90
CA THR A 84 -4.75 1.63 4.31
C THR A 84 -4.81 0.19 4.83
N LEU A 85 -4.07 -0.11 5.90
CA LEU A 85 -4.19 -1.41 6.56
C LEU A 85 -5.37 -1.39 7.54
N VAL A 86 -5.47 -0.29 8.29
CA VAL A 86 -6.53 0.02 9.25
C VAL A 86 -6.76 1.54 9.23
N MET A 87 -7.63 2.05 10.10
CA MET A 87 -7.78 3.50 10.31
C MET A 87 -7.96 3.76 11.80
N PRO A 88 -6.91 4.14 12.54
CA PRO A 88 -7.03 4.57 13.92
C PRO A 88 -8.09 5.65 14.09
N TYR A 89 -8.94 5.50 15.12
CA TYR A 89 -10.03 6.42 15.41
C TYR A 89 -9.56 7.87 15.65
N LEU A 90 -8.33 8.05 16.12
CA LEU A 90 -7.76 9.35 16.44
C LEU A 90 -7.18 10.12 15.24
N ILE A 91 -7.22 9.56 14.02
CA ILE A 91 -6.79 10.31 12.84
C ILE A 91 -7.71 11.53 12.67
N PRO A 92 -7.17 12.76 12.62
CA PRO A 92 -7.97 13.94 12.31
C PRO A 92 -8.65 13.80 10.95
N GLU A 93 -9.93 14.16 10.85
CA GLU A 93 -10.68 14.06 9.59
C GLU A 93 -9.98 14.82 8.44
N GLU A 94 -9.36 15.96 8.74
CA GLU A 94 -8.57 16.72 7.77
C GLU A 94 -7.42 15.91 7.16
N ASN A 95 -6.75 15.06 7.94
CA ASN A 95 -5.67 14.20 7.47
C ASN A 95 -6.20 13.06 6.61
N ILE A 96 -7.43 12.58 6.86
CA ILE A 96 -8.12 11.61 5.99
C ILE A 96 -8.41 12.25 4.62
N HIS A 97 -8.91 13.49 4.61
CA HIS A 97 -9.14 14.21 3.35
C HIS A 97 -7.84 14.48 2.60
N HIS A 98 -6.76 14.86 3.29
CA HIS A 98 -5.44 15.03 2.70
C HIS A 98 -4.88 13.75 2.08
N LEU A 99 -5.10 12.60 2.72
CA LEU A 99 -4.75 11.28 2.18
C LEU A 99 -5.48 11.00 0.86
N PHE A 100 -6.80 11.22 0.82
CA PHE A 100 -7.60 11.00 -0.39
C PHE A 100 -7.23 11.97 -1.52
N ASP A 101 -7.02 13.24 -1.21
CA ASP A 101 -6.58 14.23 -2.20
C ASP A 101 -5.23 13.84 -2.80
N ALA A 102 -4.25 13.49 -1.96
CA ALA A 102 -2.95 13.03 -2.43
C ALA A 102 -3.06 11.76 -3.28
N ALA A 103 -3.88 10.80 -2.88
CA ALA A 103 -4.05 9.54 -3.63
C ALA A 103 -4.71 9.79 -5.01
N ARG A 104 -5.71 10.68 -5.06
CA ARG A 104 -6.38 11.05 -6.32
C ARG A 104 -5.44 11.81 -7.26
N GLU A 105 -4.66 12.75 -6.73
CA GLU A 105 -3.71 13.53 -7.52
C GLU A 105 -2.60 12.65 -8.12
N ASN A 106 -2.03 11.74 -7.32
CA ASN A 106 -0.95 10.86 -7.78
C ASN A 106 -1.46 9.62 -8.53
N GLY A 107 -2.75 9.28 -8.44
CA GLY A 107 -3.37 8.13 -9.11
C GLY A 107 -3.99 8.43 -10.47
N ALA A 108 -4.19 9.71 -10.80
CA ALA A 108 -4.53 10.15 -12.14
C ALA A 108 -3.28 10.09 -13.03
N TYR A 109 -2.79 8.88 -13.33
CA TYR A 109 -1.72 8.67 -14.30
C TYR A 109 -2.21 9.13 -15.68
N THR A 110 -1.70 10.26 -16.16
CA THR A 110 -1.83 10.69 -17.56
C THR A 110 -0.82 9.99 -18.45
#